data_AF-A0A0G3BNL1-F1
#
_entry.id   AF-A0A0G3BNL1-F1
#
_cell.length_a   1.000
_cell.length_b   1.000
_cell.length_c   1.000
_cell.angle_alpha   90.00
_cell.angle_beta   90.00
_cell.angle_gamma   90.00
#
_symmetry.space_group_name_H-M   'P 1'
#
loop_
_entity.id
_entity.type
_entity.pdbx_description
1 polymer ?
#
loop_
_entity_poly.entity_id
_entity_poly.type
_entity_poly.pdbx_seq_one_letter_code
_entity_poly.pdbx_strand_id
1 'polypeptide(L)'
;MKYHARALAFQRGLSMIEILVSVVIMSLGILSLAALLTNATRYNKTTEYRSVATLLANDMADRMRANRDAVVDGSYTTALPTYNVNATEPPKGTGCEATECTPAQMATRDLADWKHALFNALPQGDGYLLLDAEDNAVDVWVAWLDPAANSDETTVGDGATVKECPTAFVASGADPMPRCAYFRISL
;
A
#
# COMPACT_ATOMS: atom_id res chain seq x y z
N MET A 1 76.60 12.15 29.90
CA MET A 1 75.48 11.31 29.42
C MET A 1 74.24 11.65 30.24
N LYS A 2 73.15 12.13 29.61
CA LYS A 2 71.96 12.68 30.28
C LYS A 2 70.92 11.58 30.54
N TYR A 3 70.57 11.34 31.80
CA TYR A 3 69.46 10.43 32.16
C TYR A 3 68.11 11.13 31.90
N HIS A 4 67.25 10.51 31.07
CA HIS A 4 65.90 11.00 30.81
C HIS A 4 64.96 10.41 31.86
N ALA A 5 64.49 11.23 32.79
CA ALA A 5 63.43 10.84 33.71
C ALA A 5 62.10 10.76 32.94
N ARG A 6 61.54 9.56 32.77
CA ARG A 6 60.18 9.38 32.25
C ARG A 6 59.20 9.68 33.37
N ALA A 7 58.37 10.72 33.20
CA ALA A 7 57.23 10.97 34.07
C ALA A 7 56.21 9.83 33.87
N LEU A 8 55.93 9.08 34.93
CA LEU A 8 54.82 8.12 34.97
C LEU A 8 53.52 8.93 35.12
N ALA A 9 52.67 8.89 34.09
CA ALA A 9 51.36 9.51 34.13
C ALA A 9 50.48 8.82 35.18
N PHE A 10 49.96 9.61 36.12
CA PHE A 10 49.10 9.13 37.19
C PHE A 10 47.72 8.80 36.62
N GLN A 11 47.34 7.53 36.61
CA GLN A 11 46.00 7.07 36.21
C GLN A 11 45.01 7.55 37.26
N ARG A 12 44.33 8.68 36.99
CA ARG A 12 43.29 9.20 37.87
C ARG A 12 42.08 8.27 37.79
N GLY A 13 41.72 7.67 38.92
CA GLY A 13 40.58 6.75 39.08
C GLY A 13 39.21 7.41 38.86
N LEU A 14 38.94 7.85 37.63
CA LEU A 14 37.63 8.27 37.14
C LEU A 14 36.97 7.18 36.27
N SER A 15 37.55 5.98 36.15
CA SER A 15 37.07 4.97 35.20
C SER A 15 35.64 4.49 35.48
N MET A 16 35.22 4.37 36.74
CA MET A 16 33.87 3.89 37.06
C MET A 16 32.78 4.90 36.69
N ILE A 17 33.00 6.20 36.93
CA ILE A 17 32.04 7.23 36.53
C ILE A 17 32.04 7.42 35.00
N GLU A 18 33.19 7.30 34.36
CA GLU A 18 33.34 7.38 32.91
C GLU A 18 32.61 6.23 32.18
N ILE A 19 32.72 5.00 32.71
CA ILE A 19 31.98 3.83 32.18
C ILE A 19 30.48 4.02 32.41
N LEU A 20 30.06 4.49 33.59
CA LEU A 20 28.64 4.71 33.89
C LEU A 20 28.03 5.76 32.95
N VAL A 21 28.71 6.88 32.72
CA VAL A 21 28.29 7.91 31.77
C VAL A 21 28.27 7.36 30.34
N SER A 22 29.26 6.55 29.95
CA SER A 22 29.30 5.92 28.62
C SER A 22 28.11 4.97 28.40
N VAL A 23 27.77 4.16 29.41
CA VAL A 23 26.61 3.26 29.35
C VAL A 23 25.31 4.04 29.27
N VAL A 24 25.18 5.17 29.97
CA VAL A 24 24.01 6.07 29.88
C VAL A 24 23.89 6.70 28.50
N ILE A 25 24.98 7.22 27.93
CA ILE A 25 24.95 7.79 26.58
C ILE A 25 24.62 6.72 25.54
N MET A 26 25.20 5.53 25.67
CA MET A 26 24.95 4.41 24.77
C MET A 26 23.51 3.91 24.85
N SER A 27 22.93 3.81 26.06
CA SER A 27 21.55 3.37 26.22
C SER A 27 20.57 4.37 25.61
N LEU A 28 20.79 5.68 25.78
CA LEU A 28 20.01 6.72 25.10
C LEU A 28 20.14 6.61 23.57
N GLY A 29 21.35 6.39 23.06
CA GLY A 29 21.60 6.21 21.63
C GLY A 29 20.85 5.02 21.02
N ILE A 30 20.82 3.88 21.72
CA ILE A 30 20.09 2.68 21.26
C ILE A 30 18.57 2.91 21.29
N LEU A 31 18.05 3.60 22.31
CA LEU A 31 16.61 3.94 22.37
C LEU A 31 16.19 4.84 21.20
N SER A 32 17.00 5.84 20.86
CA SER A 32 16.75 6.69 19.69
C SER A 32 16.77 5.90 18.38
N LEU A 33 17.73 4.98 18.21
CA LEU A 33 17.82 4.13 17.01
C LEU A 33 16.62 3.17 16.89
N ALA A 34 16.17 2.58 18.00
CA ALA A 34 15.02 1.69 18.01
C ALA A 34 13.73 2.38 17.52
N ALA A 35 13.52 3.63 17.94
CA ALA A 35 12.39 4.44 17.45
C ALA A 35 12.49 4.70 15.93
N LEU A 36 13.68 5.04 15.43
CA LEU A 36 13.92 5.24 14.00
C LEU A 36 13.69 3.95 13.19
N LEU A 37 14.20 2.81 13.66
CA LEU A 37 14.01 1.50 13.01
C LEU A 37 12.53 1.11 12.92
N THR A 38 11.75 1.39 13.97
CA THR A 38 10.31 1.12 14.00
C THR A 38 9.58 1.93 12.93
N ASN A 39 9.87 3.23 12.84
CA ASN A 39 9.27 4.11 11.84
C ASN A 39 9.71 3.73 10.42
N ALA A 40 10.99 3.42 10.21
CA ALA A 40 11.50 2.96 8.93
C ALA A 40 10.79 1.69 8.46
N THR A 41 10.55 0.74 9.36
CA THR A 41 9.81 -0.50 9.05
C THR A 41 8.37 -0.21 8.64
N ARG A 42 7.69 0.71 9.32
CA ARG A 42 6.32 1.14 8.96
C ARG A 42 6.28 1.74 7.56
N TYR A 43 7.16 2.71 7.25
CA TYR A 43 7.21 3.33 5.94
C TYR A 43 7.58 2.36 4.81
N ASN A 44 8.46 1.39 5.08
CA ASN A 44 8.77 0.33 4.12
C ASN A 44 7.52 -0.49 3.77
N LYS A 45 6.67 -0.83 4.76
CA LYS A 45 5.42 -1.56 4.53
C LYS A 45 4.39 -0.77 3.73
N THR A 46 4.19 0.50 4.04
CA THR A 46 3.30 1.37 3.24
C THR A 46 3.79 1.49 1.79
N THR A 47 5.11 1.57 1.58
CA THR A 47 5.71 1.62 0.23
C THR A 47 5.56 0.29 -0.51
N GLU A 48 5.71 -0.84 0.19
CA GLU A 48 5.48 -2.18 -0.34
C GLU A 48 4.03 -2.33 -0.83
N TYR A 49 3.04 -1.93 -0.02
CA TYR A 49 1.63 -1.99 -0.42
C TYR A 49 1.33 -1.13 -1.65
N ARG A 50 1.86 0.10 -1.73
CA ARG A 50 1.71 0.95 -2.92
C ARG A 50 2.36 0.33 -4.17
N SER A 51 3.50 -0.35 -4.01
CA SER A 51 4.18 -1.04 -5.10
C SER A 51 3.36 -2.23 -5.61
N VAL A 52 2.80 -3.03 -4.69
CA VAL A 52 1.90 -4.15 -5.00
C VAL A 52 0.62 -3.66 -5.68
N ALA A 53 0.00 -2.59 -5.16
CA ALA A 53 -1.18 -1.98 -5.77
C ALA A 53 -0.90 -1.52 -7.21
N THR A 54 0.26 -0.91 -7.46
CA THR A 54 0.70 -0.50 -8.81
C THR A 54 0.89 -1.71 -9.72
N LEU A 55 1.50 -2.79 -9.23
CA LEU A 55 1.71 -4.01 -10.00
C LEU A 55 0.38 -4.66 -10.40
N LEU A 56 -0.57 -4.77 -9.46
CA LEU A 56 -1.89 -5.34 -9.72
C LEU A 56 -2.77 -4.42 -10.59
N ALA A 57 -2.61 -3.09 -10.51
CA ALA A 57 -3.27 -2.17 -11.42
C ALA A 57 -2.75 -2.34 -12.86
N ASN A 58 -1.44 -2.55 -13.04
CA ASN A 58 -0.86 -2.84 -14.36
C ASN A 58 -1.31 -4.21 -14.89
N ASP A 59 -1.40 -5.25 -14.06
CA ASP A 59 -1.96 -6.55 -14.45
C ASP A 59 -3.40 -6.40 -15.00
N MET A 60 -4.24 -5.64 -14.31
CA MET A 60 -5.59 -5.33 -14.79
C MET A 60 -5.59 -4.50 -16.08
N ALA A 61 -4.68 -3.53 -16.20
CA ALA A 61 -4.51 -2.76 -17.44
C ALA A 61 -4.21 -3.66 -18.63
N ASP A 62 -3.34 -4.65 -18.46
CA ASP A 62 -2.94 -5.57 -19.52
C ASP A 62 -4.09 -6.52 -19.89
N ARG A 63 -4.87 -7.00 -18.91
CA ARG A 63 -6.11 -7.78 -19.15
C ARG A 63 -7.14 -6.98 -19.95
N MET A 64 -7.38 -5.72 -19.57
CA MET A 64 -8.30 -4.83 -20.28
C MET A 64 -7.85 -4.55 -21.72
N ARG A 65 -6.54 -4.37 -21.95
CA ARG A 65 -5.98 -4.21 -23.30
C ARG A 65 -6.13 -5.46 -24.14
N ALA A 66 -5.99 -6.65 -23.54
CA ALA A 66 -6.19 -7.93 -24.22
C ALA A 66 -7.66 -8.19 -24.59
N ASN A 67 -8.60 -7.62 -23.83
CA ASN A 67 -10.04 -7.80 -24.01
C ASN A 67 -10.77 -6.46 -24.20
N ARG A 68 -10.26 -5.65 -25.15
CA ARG A 68 -10.71 -4.26 -25.38
C ARG A 68 -12.20 -4.15 -25.70
N ASP A 69 -12.75 -5.09 -26.46
CA ASP A 69 -14.17 -5.09 -26.84
C ASP A 69 -15.06 -5.15 -25.60
N ALA A 70 -14.73 -6.00 -24.62
CA ALA A 70 -15.48 -6.08 -23.37
C ALA A 70 -15.35 -4.82 -22.51
N VAL A 71 -14.26 -4.05 -22.67
CA VAL A 71 -14.12 -2.76 -21.98
C VAL A 71 -15.06 -1.71 -22.58
N VAL A 72 -15.11 -1.62 -23.91
CA VAL A 72 -16.02 -0.69 -24.61
C VAL A 72 -17.48 -1.03 -24.32
N ASP A 73 -17.80 -2.32 -24.21
CA ASP A 73 -19.13 -2.81 -23.81
C ASP A 73 -19.42 -2.61 -22.31
N GLY A 74 -18.47 -2.07 -21.54
CA GLY A 74 -18.63 -1.77 -20.12
C GLY A 74 -18.58 -2.99 -19.19
N SER A 75 -18.16 -4.16 -19.68
CA SER A 75 -18.13 -5.41 -18.90
C SER A 75 -17.09 -5.40 -17.77
N TYR A 76 -16.10 -4.52 -17.82
CA TYR A 76 -15.14 -4.28 -16.73
C TYR A 76 -15.60 -3.24 -15.72
N THR A 77 -16.71 -2.53 -15.98
CA THR A 77 -17.21 -1.49 -15.07
C THR A 77 -17.79 -2.12 -13.82
N THR A 78 -17.30 -1.69 -12.66
CA THR A 78 -17.87 -2.06 -11.36
C THR A 78 -18.74 -0.94 -10.83
N ALA A 79 -19.80 -1.29 -10.09
CA ALA A 79 -20.56 -0.27 -9.38
C ALA A 79 -19.64 0.50 -8.41
N LEU A 80 -19.75 1.84 -8.42
CA LEU A 80 -19.00 2.67 -7.48
C LEU A 80 -19.37 2.26 -6.04
N PRO A 81 -18.40 2.04 -5.14
CA PRO A 81 -18.65 1.13 -4.04
C PRO A 81 -18.50 1.80 -2.69
N THR A 82 -19.18 1.20 -1.73
CA THR A 82 -18.88 1.34 -0.32
C THR A 82 -17.74 0.37 -0.01
N TYR A 83 -16.65 0.84 0.58
CA TYR A 83 -15.54 -0.03 0.98
C TYR A 83 -15.95 -0.82 2.23
N ASN A 84 -15.75 -2.14 2.21
CA ASN A 84 -16.09 -3.02 3.32
C ASN A 84 -14.83 -3.47 4.07
N VAL A 85 -14.57 -2.88 5.24
CA VAL A 85 -13.45 -3.26 6.12
C VAL A 85 -13.54 -4.67 6.68
N ASN A 86 -14.72 -5.30 6.64
CA ASN A 86 -14.98 -6.65 7.10
C ASN A 86 -15.26 -7.60 5.92
N ALA A 87 -14.70 -7.30 4.75
CA ALA A 87 -14.85 -8.16 3.59
C ALA A 87 -14.21 -9.52 3.88
N THR A 88 -14.93 -10.57 3.50
CA THR A 88 -14.35 -11.91 3.38
C THR A 88 -13.65 -12.03 2.04
N GLU A 89 -12.72 -12.98 1.94
CA GLU A 89 -12.00 -13.26 0.70
C GLU A 89 -13.00 -13.41 -0.48
N PRO A 90 -12.84 -12.61 -1.55
CA PRO A 90 -13.71 -12.73 -2.70
C PRO A 90 -13.39 -14.03 -3.45
N PRO A 91 -14.41 -14.69 -4.03
CA PRO A 91 -14.21 -15.92 -4.75
C PRO A 91 -13.31 -15.67 -5.97
N LYS A 92 -12.43 -16.64 -6.24
CA LYS A 92 -11.65 -16.65 -7.48
C LYS A 92 -12.57 -16.81 -8.69
N GLY A 93 -12.17 -16.25 -9.83
CA GLY A 93 -12.90 -16.39 -11.08
C GLY A 93 -13.06 -17.86 -11.47
N THR A 94 -14.29 -18.27 -11.80
CA THR A 94 -14.60 -19.63 -12.25
C THR A 94 -15.28 -19.58 -13.61
N GLY A 95 -15.13 -20.67 -14.38
CA GLY A 95 -15.49 -20.69 -15.80
C GLY A 95 -14.35 -20.16 -16.69
N CYS A 96 -14.40 -20.46 -17.98
CA CYS A 96 -13.37 -20.08 -18.97
C CYS A 96 -12.02 -20.82 -18.90
N GLU A 97 -11.95 -22.01 -18.29
CA GLU A 97 -10.71 -22.82 -18.24
C GLU A 97 -10.63 -23.90 -19.33
N ALA A 98 -11.79 -24.39 -19.78
CA ALA A 98 -11.90 -25.49 -20.76
C ALA A 98 -12.92 -25.22 -21.88
N THR A 99 -13.60 -24.06 -21.86
CA THR A 99 -14.65 -23.68 -22.82
C THR A 99 -14.32 -22.32 -23.42
N GLU A 100 -14.58 -22.12 -24.71
CA GLU A 100 -14.52 -20.80 -25.35
C GLU A 100 -15.42 -19.82 -24.60
N CYS A 101 -14.82 -18.74 -24.08
CA CYS A 101 -15.56 -17.71 -23.35
C CYS A 101 -15.83 -16.50 -24.20
N THR A 102 -17.00 -15.90 -23.99
CA THR A 102 -17.30 -14.60 -24.57
C THR A 102 -16.44 -13.51 -23.91
N PRO A 103 -16.18 -12.39 -24.60
CA PRO A 103 -15.46 -11.25 -24.04
C PRO A 103 -15.99 -10.80 -22.66
N ALA A 104 -17.31 -10.79 -22.48
CA ALA A 104 -17.95 -10.43 -21.20
C ALA A 104 -17.70 -11.46 -20.08
N GLN A 105 -17.67 -12.75 -20.41
CA GLN A 105 -17.35 -13.81 -19.44
C GLN A 105 -15.88 -13.74 -19.01
N MET A 106 -14.98 -13.45 -19.96
CA MET A 106 -13.57 -13.22 -19.66
C MET A 106 -13.38 -12.02 -18.72
N ALA A 107 -14.06 -10.90 -18.98
CA ALA A 107 -14.02 -9.72 -18.11
C ALA A 107 -14.50 -10.00 -16.68
N THR A 108 -15.60 -10.77 -16.55
CA THR A 108 -16.12 -11.18 -15.23
C THR A 108 -15.11 -12.04 -14.47
N ARG A 109 -14.45 -12.96 -15.16
CA ARG A 109 -13.39 -13.79 -14.58
C ARG A 109 -12.19 -12.96 -14.17
N ASP A 110 -11.70 -12.10 -15.05
CA ASP A 110 -10.55 -11.23 -14.80
C ASP A 110 -10.77 -10.35 -13.56
N LEU A 111 -11.96 -9.76 -13.44
CA LEU A 111 -12.32 -8.95 -12.28
C LEU A 111 -12.32 -9.78 -10.99
N ALA A 112 -12.86 -11.01 -11.02
CA ALA A 112 -12.88 -11.89 -9.86
C ALA A 112 -11.47 -12.35 -9.46
N ASP A 113 -10.65 -12.77 -10.43
CA ASP A 113 -9.26 -13.17 -10.21
C ASP A 113 -8.42 -11.99 -9.66
N TRP A 114 -8.65 -10.78 -10.18
CA TRP A 114 -7.96 -9.59 -9.73
C TRP A 114 -8.38 -9.14 -8.33
N LYS A 115 -9.68 -9.13 -8.00
CA LYS A 115 -10.16 -8.84 -6.64
C LYS A 115 -9.64 -9.86 -5.63
N HIS A 116 -9.59 -11.13 -6.02
CA HIS A 116 -9.00 -12.20 -5.21
C HIS A 116 -7.50 -11.99 -4.99
N ALA A 117 -6.75 -11.61 -6.04
CA ALA A 117 -5.33 -11.28 -5.90
C ALA A 117 -5.10 -10.04 -5.02
N LEU A 118 -5.91 -8.99 -5.17
CA LEU A 118 -5.86 -7.80 -4.33
C LEU A 118 -6.08 -8.11 -2.87
N PHE A 119 -7.12 -8.88 -2.55
CA PHE A 119 -7.44 -9.26 -1.17
C PHE A 119 -6.32 -10.08 -0.51
N ASN A 120 -5.67 -10.95 -1.28
CA ASN A 120 -4.59 -11.81 -0.79
C ASN A 120 -3.23 -11.11 -0.72
N ALA A 121 -3.01 -10.06 -1.53
CA ALA A 121 -1.75 -9.32 -1.57
C ALA A 121 -1.74 -8.06 -0.69
N LEU A 122 -2.91 -7.48 -0.42
CA LEU A 122 -3.09 -6.27 0.38
C LEU A 122 -4.05 -6.54 1.55
N PRO A 123 -3.82 -5.99 2.75
CA PRO A 123 -4.74 -6.19 3.87
C PRO A 123 -6.11 -5.59 3.53
N GLN A 124 -7.15 -6.43 3.47
CA GLN A 124 -8.50 -6.02 3.04
C GLN A 124 -8.50 -5.30 1.68
N GLY A 125 -7.65 -5.76 0.74
CA GLY A 125 -7.55 -5.19 -0.59
C GLY A 125 -8.84 -5.35 -1.39
N ASP A 126 -9.30 -4.26 -2.01
CA ASP A 126 -10.39 -4.26 -3.00
C ASP A 126 -10.06 -3.30 -4.15
N GLY A 127 -10.75 -3.46 -5.27
CA GLY A 127 -10.49 -2.71 -6.48
C GLY A 127 -11.75 -2.42 -7.26
N TYR A 128 -11.77 -1.26 -7.91
CA TYR A 128 -12.94 -0.71 -8.57
C TYR A 128 -12.55 -0.01 -9.86
N LEU A 129 -13.38 -0.20 -10.88
CA LEU A 129 -13.15 0.31 -12.22
C LEU A 129 -14.38 1.07 -12.68
N LEU A 130 -14.15 2.23 -13.29
CA LEU A 130 -15.16 3.02 -13.96
C LEU A 130 -14.68 3.36 -15.37
N LEU A 131 -15.50 3.05 -16.37
CA LEU A 131 -15.23 3.48 -17.73
C LEU A 131 -15.52 4.98 -17.87
N ASP A 132 -14.53 5.71 -18.35
CA ASP A 132 -14.65 7.07 -18.84
C ASP A 132 -14.82 7.03 -20.36
N ALA A 133 -16.08 7.02 -20.78
CA ALA A 133 -16.46 6.88 -22.19
C ALA A 133 -16.05 8.10 -23.05
N GLU A 134 -15.81 9.26 -22.43
CA GLU A 134 -15.45 10.49 -23.15
C GLU A 134 -13.99 10.44 -23.61
N ASP A 135 -13.09 9.96 -22.75
CA ASP A 135 -11.65 9.90 -23.01
C ASP A 135 -11.16 8.50 -23.44
N ASN A 136 -12.06 7.53 -23.60
CA ASN A 136 -11.74 6.13 -23.88
C ASN A 136 -10.67 5.60 -22.89
N ALA A 137 -10.91 5.88 -21.61
CA ALA A 137 -10.02 5.54 -20.52
C ALA A 137 -10.80 4.81 -19.43
N VAL A 138 -10.10 4.02 -18.62
CA VAL A 138 -10.67 3.39 -17.43
C VAL A 138 -9.97 3.95 -16.22
N ASP A 139 -10.77 4.50 -15.33
CA ASP A 139 -10.33 4.91 -14.01
C ASP A 139 -10.34 3.69 -13.08
N VAL A 140 -9.19 3.40 -12.48
CA VAL A 140 -8.98 2.27 -11.59
C VAL A 140 -8.58 2.76 -10.22
N TRP A 141 -9.33 2.34 -9.21
CA TRP A 141 -9.03 2.56 -7.81
C TRP A 141 -8.68 1.23 -7.16
N VAL A 142 -7.54 1.21 -6.46
CA VAL A 142 -7.14 0.11 -5.59
C VAL A 142 -7.17 0.62 -4.16
N ALA A 143 -7.95 -0.02 -3.30
CA ALA A 143 -8.10 0.35 -1.90
C ALA A 143 -7.60 -0.78 -0.97
N TRP A 144 -6.99 -0.43 0.16
CA TRP A 144 -6.56 -1.39 1.18
C TRP A 144 -6.54 -0.76 2.57
N LEU A 145 -6.54 -1.59 3.61
CA LEU A 145 -6.35 -1.16 4.98
C LEU A 145 -4.86 -1.14 5.30
N ASP A 146 -4.34 0.00 5.78
CA ASP A 146 -3.00 0.06 6.36
C ASP A 146 -3.14 0.05 7.90
N PRO A 147 -2.81 -1.07 8.58
CA PRO A 147 -2.95 -1.16 10.03
C PRO A 147 -1.99 -0.22 10.79
N ALA A 148 -0.99 0.35 10.10
CA ALA A 148 -0.06 1.32 10.66
C ALA A 148 -0.46 2.78 10.39
N ALA A 149 -1.49 3.02 9.57
CA ALA A 149 -1.93 4.36 9.21
C ALA A 149 -2.73 5.01 10.35
N ASN A 150 -2.37 6.25 10.67
CA ASN A 150 -3.21 7.13 11.48
C ASN A 150 -4.34 7.69 10.61
N SER A 151 -5.51 7.97 11.19
CA SER A 151 -6.66 8.58 10.50
C SER A 151 -6.29 9.88 9.75
N ASP A 152 -5.34 10.64 10.28
CA ASP A 152 -4.89 11.93 9.74
C ASP A 152 -4.00 11.79 8.51
N GLU A 153 -3.40 10.62 8.30
CA GLU A 153 -2.53 10.38 7.16
C GLU A 153 -3.37 9.94 5.95
N THR A 154 -4.61 9.47 6.14
CA THR A 154 -5.56 9.12 5.07
C THR A 154 -6.20 10.38 4.49
N THR A 155 -5.68 10.84 3.35
CA THR A 155 -6.20 12.00 2.64
C THR A 155 -7.44 11.64 1.84
N VAL A 156 -8.58 12.17 2.29
CA VAL A 156 -9.83 12.17 1.53
C VAL A 156 -9.77 13.32 0.53
N GLY A 157 -9.96 13.01 -0.74
CA GLY A 157 -10.04 14.03 -1.77
C GLY A 157 -11.29 14.88 -1.60
N ASP A 158 -11.11 16.16 -1.27
CA ASP A 158 -12.17 17.16 -1.40
C ASP A 158 -12.32 17.53 -2.88
N GLY A 159 -13.34 16.94 -3.52
CA GLY A 159 -14.13 17.48 -4.63
C GLY A 159 -13.49 18.00 -5.93
N ALA A 160 -12.16 18.19 -6.05
CA ALA A 160 -11.60 18.84 -7.24
C ALA A 160 -10.15 18.49 -7.60
N THR A 161 -9.28 18.02 -6.70
CA THR A 161 -7.83 17.88 -7.05
C THR A 161 -7.07 16.71 -6.43
N VAL A 162 -7.69 15.84 -5.63
CA VAL A 162 -7.01 14.65 -5.11
C VAL A 162 -7.86 13.43 -5.42
N LYS A 163 -7.63 12.82 -6.59
CA LYS A 163 -8.29 11.59 -7.04
C LYS A 163 -7.86 10.36 -6.24
N GLU A 164 -7.54 10.46 -4.95
CA GLU A 164 -6.95 9.33 -4.21
C GLU A 164 -8.00 8.29 -3.84
N CYS A 165 -9.00 8.66 -3.03
CA CYS A 165 -10.14 7.80 -2.70
C CYS A 165 -11.48 8.44 -3.14
N PRO A 166 -12.37 7.68 -3.81
CA PRO A 166 -13.78 8.04 -3.98
C PRO A 166 -14.45 8.45 -2.67
N THR A 167 -15.26 9.51 -2.72
CA THR A 167 -16.00 10.04 -1.54
C THR A 167 -16.97 9.01 -0.95
N ALA A 168 -17.45 8.06 -1.76
CA ALA A 168 -18.28 6.93 -1.32
C ALA A 168 -17.58 6.02 -0.28
N PHE A 169 -16.24 5.90 -0.34
CA PHE A 169 -15.49 5.13 0.67
C PHE A 169 -15.48 5.80 2.03
N VAL A 170 -15.51 7.12 2.06
CA VAL A 170 -15.44 7.94 3.28
C VAL A 170 -16.81 8.08 3.94
N ALA A 171 -17.86 8.15 3.13
CA ALA A 171 -19.24 8.18 3.62
C ALA A 171 -19.67 6.89 4.35
N SER A 172 -18.88 5.81 4.27
CA SER A 172 -19.15 4.54 4.95
C SER A 172 -18.96 4.59 6.47
N GLY A 173 -18.29 5.63 7.01
CA GLY A 173 -17.99 5.71 8.45
C GLY A 173 -17.01 4.63 8.94
N ALA A 174 -16.27 4.00 8.02
CA ALA A 174 -15.30 2.96 8.33
C ALA A 174 -14.10 3.52 9.12
N ASP A 175 -13.83 2.93 10.29
CA ASP A 175 -12.63 3.15 11.11
C ASP A 175 -11.91 1.79 11.29
N PRO A 176 -10.64 1.64 10.85
CA PRO A 176 -9.80 2.66 10.20
C PRO A 176 -10.14 2.91 8.73
N MET A 177 -9.87 4.13 8.25
CA MET A 177 -10.11 4.53 6.86
C MET A 177 -9.14 3.81 5.90
N PRO A 178 -9.61 3.39 4.71
CA PRO A 178 -8.75 2.76 3.72
C PRO A 178 -7.79 3.75 3.06
N ARG A 179 -6.62 3.23 2.68
CA ARG A 179 -5.72 3.84 1.69
C ARG A 179 -6.22 3.52 0.30
N CYS A 180 -6.05 4.45 -0.63
CA CYS A 180 -6.33 4.20 -2.03
C CYS A 180 -5.18 4.65 -2.92
N ALA A 181 -5.06 3.99 -4.07
CA ALA A 181 -4.25 4.41 -5.19
C ALA A 181 -5.15 4.50 -6.42
N TYR A 182 -4.99 5.60 -7.16
CA TYR A 182 -5.73 5.85 -8.39
C TYR A 182 -4.82 5.76 -9.59
N PHE A 183 -5.34 5.10 -10.63
CA PHE A 183 -4.68 4.92 -11.91
C PHE A 183 -5.69 5.25 -13.00
N ARG A 184 -5.22 5.91 -14.06
CA ARG A 184 -6.00 6.12 -15.28
C ARG A 184 -5.34 5.34 -16.40
N ILE A 185 -6.10 4.45 -17.04
CA ILE A 185 -5.61 3.56 -18.10
C ILE A 185 -6.30 3.96 -19.39
N SER A 186 -5.54 4.52 -20.33
CA SER A 186 -6.02 4.78 -21.70
C SER A 186 -5.95 3.51 -22.55
N LEU A 187 -6.97 3.29 -23.38
CA LEU A 187 -7.19 2.06 -24.16
C LEU A 187 -7.13 2.24 -25.68
#